data_AF-S8D8W8-F1
#
_entry.id   AF-S8D8W8-F1
#
_cell.length_a   1.000
_cell.length_b   1.000
_cell.length_c   1.000
_cell.angle_alpha   90.00
_cell.angle_beta   90.00
_cell.angle_gamma   90.00
#
_symmetry.space_group_name_H-M   'P 1'
#
loop_
_entity.id
_entity.type
_entity.pdbx_description
1 polymer ?
#
loop_
_entity_poly.entity_id
_entity_poly.type
_entity_poly.pdbx_seq_one_letter_code
_entity_poly.pdbx_strand_id
1 'polypeptide(L)'
;DDEGIGILKFLKHKAFLVTGATGFLGKVLIEKILRASPEVHKIYILIKAPNRETASNRLQNEAKKKNTFYRRIWHFMPLQIHGNSFQAFISEKLVPVVGNVRESNLGLEEDDAASMATEVNVIIHSAANTSFDER
;
A
#
# COMPACT_ATOMS: atom_id res chain seq x y z
N ASP A 1 0.13 -19.80 -16.71
CA ASP A 1 1.11 -20.83 -16.27
C ASP A 1 0.93 -21.08 -14.79
N ASP A 2 0.48 -22.30 -14.46
CA ASP A 2 0.12 -22.75 -13.10
C ASP A 2 1.24 -23.66 -12.50
N GLU A 3 2.46 -23.59 -13.04
CA GLU A 3 3.60 -24.44 -12.64
C GLU A 3 4.40 -23.93 -11.42
N GLY A 4 3.99 -22.80 -10.82
CA GLY A 4 4.63 -22.25 -9.61
C GLY A 4 3.96 -22.70 -8.31
N ILE A 5 4.58 -22.38 -7.16
CA ILE A 5 4.02 -22.62 -5.81
C ILE A 5 2.75 -21.79 -5.48
N GLY A 6 2.04 -21.28 -6.48
CA GLY A 6 0.73 -20.64 -6.31
C GLY A 6 0.73 -19.23 -5.71
N ILE A 7 1.88 -18.56 -5.54
CA ILE A 7 1.94 -17.21 -4.93
C ILE A 7 1.04 -16.21 -5.67
N LEU A 8 1.14 -16.12 -7.00
CA LEU A 8 0.33 -15.17 -7.76
C LEU A 8 -1.16 -15.47 -7.62
N LYS A 9 -1.55 -16.75 -7.66
CA LYS A 9 -2.93 -17.20 -7.44
C LYS A 9 -3.43 -16.84 -6.04
N PHE A 10 -2.57 -16.94 -5.03
CA PHE A 10 -2.89 -16.55 -3.66
C PHE A 10 -3.13 -15.04 -3.52
N LEU A 11 -2.33 -14.19 -4.18
CA LEU A 11 -2.43 -12.74 -4.07
C LEU A 11 -3.72 -12.17 -4.71
N LYS A 12 -4.26 -12.83 -5.75
CA LYS A 12 -5.47 -12.36 -6.45
C LYS A 12 -6.63 -12.13 -5.48
N HIS A 13 -7.31 -11.00 -5.66
CA HIS A 13 -8.49 -10.60 -4.89
C HIS A 13 -8.26 -10.48 -3.38
N LYS A 14 -7.01 -10.53 -2.90
CA LYS A 14 -6.71 -10.29 -1.49
C LYS A 14 -6.67 -8.80 -1.20
N ALA A 15 -7.15 -8.44 -0.01
CA ALA A 15 -6.90 -7.14 0.59
C ALA A 15 -5.70 -7.23 1.56
N PHE A 16 -4.86 -6.21 1.53
CA PHE A 16 -3.62 -6.14 2.30
C PHE A 16 -3.67 -4.97 3.28
N LEU A 17 -3.10 -5.14 4.47
CA LEU A 17 -2.69 -4.03 5.33
C LEU A 17 -1.16 -3.96 5.33
N VAL A 18 -0.60 -2.82 4.93
CA VAL A 18 0.84 -2.59 4.89
C VAL A 18 1.24 -1.47 5.84
N THR A 19 2.07 -1.80 6.83
CA THR A 19 2.74 -0.79 7.68
C THR A 19 4.12 -0.47 7.12
N GLY A 20 4.59 0.76 7.30
CA GLY A 20 5.90 1.18 6.75
C GLY A 20 5.90 1.35 5.23
N ALA A 21 4.73 1.44 4.60
CA ALA A 21 4.56 1.59 3.16
C ALA A 21 5.19 2.87 2.58
N THR A 22 5.42 3.89 3.39
CA THR A 22 6.13 5.12 2.97
C THR A 22 7.66 4.96 2.97
N GLY A 23 8.19 3.90 3.57
CA GLY A 23 9.60 3.53 3.53
C GLY A 23 9.99 2.91 2.18
N PHE A 24 11.30 2.75 1.94
CA PHE A 24 11.81 2.23 0.67
C PHE A 24 11.33 0.80 0.37
N LEU A 25 11.47 -0.13 1.31
CA LEU A 25 11.05 -1.53 1.12
C LEU A 25 9.53 -1.65 0.97
N GLY A 26 8.78 -0.97 1.83
CA GLY A 26 7.32 -0.96 1.81
C GLY A 26 6.78 -0.44 0.48
N LYS A 27 7.41 0.60 -0.09
CA LYS A 27 7.19 0.99 -1.48
C LYS A 27 7.47 -0.20 -2.36
N VAL A 28 8.73 -0.65 -2.52
CA VAL A 28 9.16 -1.73 -3.45
C VAL A 28 8.21 -2.92 -3.51
N LEU A 29 7.75 -3.37 -2.35
CA LEU A 29 6.82 -4.47 -2.23
C LEU A 29 5.44 -4.19 -2.85
N ILE A 30 4.87 -3.00 -2.65
CA ILE A 30 3.55 -2.61 -3.18
C ILE A 30 3.55 -2.61 -4.73
N GLU A 31 4.55 -2.05 -5.41
CA GLU A 31 4.70 -2.17 -6.87
C GLU A 31 4.81 -3.62 -7.27
N LYS A 32 5.63 -4.41 -6.57
CA LYS A 32 5.84 -5.79 -6.98
C LYS A 32 4.52 -6.56 -6.93
N ILE A 33 3.71 -6.33 -5.89
CA ILE A 33 2.37 -6.89 -5.75
C ILE A 33 1.47 -6.41 -6.91
N LEU A 34 1.35 -5.09 -7.11
CA LEU A 34 0.48 -4.52 -8.14
C LEU A 34 0.88 -4.90 -9.57
N ARG A 35 2.18 -5.02 -9.84
CA ARG A 35 2.71 -5.41 -11.15
C ARG A 35 2.55 -6.91 -11.40
N ALA A 36 2.75 -7.74 -10.38
CA ALA A 36 2.66 -9.19 -10.53
C ALA A 36 1.23 -9.73 -10.44
N SER A 37 0.34 -9.03 -9.73
CA SER A 37 -1.06 -9.39 -9.51
C SER A 37 -1.92 -8.13 -9.47
N PRO A 38 -2.20 -7.48 -10.62
CA PRO A 38 -3.08 -6.31 -10.67
C PRO A 38 -4.51 -6.59 -10.17
N GLU A 39 -4.93 -7.85 -10.10
CA GLU A 39 -6.24 -8.29 -9.59
C GLU A 39 -6.35 -8.29 -8.05
N VAL A 40 -5.33 -7.82 -7.32
CA VAL A 40 -5.49 -7.59 -5.87
C VAL A 40 -6.69 -6.68 -5.61
N HIS A 41 -7.38 -6.91 -4.50
CA HIS A 41 -8.57 -6.15 -4.19
C HIS A 41 -8.18 -4.71 -3.84
N LYS A 42 -7.46 -4.53 -2.73
CA LYS A 42 -6.92 -3.25 -2.28
C LYS A 42 -5.78 -3.43 -1.28
N ILE A 43 -5.04 -2.36 -1.08
CA ILE A 43 -3.90 -2.27 -0.18
C ILE A 43 -4.14 -1.07 0.72
N TYR A 44 -4.51 -1.34 1.97
CA TYR A 44 -4.56 -0.37 3.04
C TYR A 44 -3.15 0.00 3.45
N ILE A 45 -2.84 1.29 3.33
CA ILE A 45 -1.52 1.83 3.65
C ILE A 45 -1.63 2.61 4.95
N LEU A 46 -1.04 2.06 6.03
CA LEU A 46 -0.99 2.75 7.31
C LEU A 46 0.04 3.91 7.24
N ILE A 47 -0.43 5.14 7.40
CA ILE A 47 0.37 6.36 7.36
C ILE A 47 0.20 7.11 8.68
N LYS A 48 1.31 7.33 9.38
CA LYS A 48 1.35 8.22 10.54
C LYS A 48 1.10 9.67 10.11
N ALA A 49 -0.11 10.18 10.28
CA ALA A 49 -0.51 11.54 9.89
C ALA A 49 -1.54 12.10 10.88
N PRO A 50 -1.74 13.41 10.96
CA PRO A 50 -2.75 14.01 11.84
C PRO A 50 -4.18 13.77 11.34
N ASN A 51 -4.39 13.59 10.04
CA ASN A 51 -5.71 13.38 9.44
C ASN A 51 -5.61 12.69 8.08
N ARG A 52 -6.76 12.25 7.56
CA ARG A 52 -6.89 11.52 6.28
C ARG A 52 -6.43 12.32 5.08
N GLU A 53 -6.66 13.64 5.08
CA GLU A 53 -6.19 14.53 4.02
C GLU A 53 -4.66 14.54 3.96
N THR A 54 -3.99 14.68 5.10
CA THR A 54 -2.53 14.67 5.18
C THR A 54 -1.96 13.30 4.79
N ALA A 55 -2.60 12.21 5.20
CA ALA A 55 -2.21 10.86 4.77
C ALA A 55 -2.31 10.70 3.24
N SER A 56 -3.42 11.14 2.65
CA SER A 56 -3.67 11.11 1.21
C SER A 56 -2.66 11.98 0.45
N ASN A 57 -2.39 13.19 0.94
CA ASN A 57 -1.39 14.09 0.36
C ASN A 57 0.02 13.49 0.40
N ARG A 58 0.40 12.80 1.49
CA ARG A 58 1.69 12.08 1.56
C ARG A 58 1.77 10.99 0.51
N LEU A 59 0.72 10.18 0.36
CA LEU A 59 0.66 9.13 -0.66
C LEU A 59 0.76 9.71 -2.08
N GLN A 60 -0.01 10.76 -2.39
CA GLN A 60 0.03 11.43 -3.68
C GLN A 60 1.39 12.09 -3.98
N ASN A 61 2.01 12.70 -2.98
CA ASN A 61 3.32 13.32 -3.14
C ASN A 61 4.38 12.26 -3.44
N GLU A 62 4.32 11.08 -2.82
CA GLU A 62 5.19 9.97 -3.18
C GLU A 62 4.97 9.49 -4.62
N ALA A 63 3.73 9.53 -5.12
CA ALA A 63 3.42 9.18 -6.51
C ALA A 63 3.93 10.20 -7.54
N LYS A 64 3.97 11.49 -7.18
CA LYS A 64 4.39 12.60 -8.07
C LYS A 64 5.91 12.78 -8.19
N LYS A 65 6.69 12.27 -7.24
CA LYS A 65 8.15 12.47 -7.24
C LYS A 65 8.77 11.84 -8.50
N LYS A 66 9.47 12.67 -9.29
CA LYS A 66 9.96 12.36 -10.66
C LYS A 66 11.00 11.24 -10.74
N ASN A 67 11.58 10.80 -9.62
CA ASN A 67 12.62 9.77 -9.58
C ASN A 67 12.23 8.56 -8.70
N THR A 68 10.93 8.25 -8.67
CA THR A 68 10.35 7.48 -7.59
C THR A 68 9.68 6.22 -8.07
N PHE A 69 9.48 5.35 -7.10
CA PHE A 69 8.80 4.08 -7.17
C PHE A 69 7.60 3.99 -8.13
N TYR A 70 6.69 4.97 -8.03
CA TYR A 70 5.50 5.03 -8.88
C TYR A 70 5.81 5.32 -10.35
N ARG A 71 6.94 5.97 -10.70
CA ARG A 71 7.40 6.09 -12.09
C ARG A 71 7.71 4.73 -12.69
N ARG A 72 8.25 3.80 -11.89
CA ARG A 72 8.55 2.45 -12.34
C ARG A 72 7.26 1.64 -12.53
N ILE A 73 6.28 1.80 -11.63
CA ILE A 73 4.91 1.29 -11.85
C ILE A 73 4.36 1.86 -13.18
N TRP A 74 4.42 3.18 -13.38
CA TRP A 74 3.96 3.87 -14.60
C TRP A 74 4.59 3.33 -15.90
N HIS A 75 5.84 2.90 -15.86
CA HIS A 75 6.57 2.44 -17.04
C HIS A 75 6.40 0.94 -17.32
N PHE A 76 6.20 0.12 -16.29
CA PHE A 76 6.17 -1.34 -16.39
C PHE A 76 4.78 -1.97 -16.22
N MET A 77 3.74 -1.20 -15.88
CA MET A 77 2.38 -1.72 -15.91
C MET A 77 1.94 -2.00 -17.36
N PRO A 78 1.07 -3.01 -17.59
CA PRO A 78 0.66 -3.40 -18.93
C PRO A 78 0.13 -2.20 -19.71
N LEU A 79 0.47 -2.15 -21.00
CA LEU A 79 0.03 -1.13 -21.98
C LEU A 79 -1.51 -0.97 -22.09
N GLN A 80 -2.30 -1.69 -21.30
CA GLN A 80 -3.75 -1.56 -21.22
C GLN A 80 -4.21 -0.51 -20.20
N ILE A 81 -3.35 -0.11 -19.25
CA ILE A 81 -3.68 0.89 -18.22
C ILE A 81 -2.82 2.14 -18.47
N HIS A 82 -3.18 2.94 -19.48
CA HIS A 82 -2.50 4.20 -19.81
C HIS A 82 -3.29 5.43 -19.34
N GLY A 83 -2.56 6.49 -18.96
CA GLY A 83 -3.13 7.82 -18.73
C GLY A 83 -4.05 7.90 -17.51
N ASN A 84 -5.24 8.50 -17.68
CA ASN A 84 -6.21 8.71 -16.59
C ASN A 84 -6.64 7.40 -15.90
N SER A 85 -6.65 6.28 -16.63
CA SER A 85 -6.98 4.96 -16.09
C SER A 85 -5.97 4.46 -15.05
N PHE A 86 -4.72 4.92 -15.10
CA PHE A 86 -3.71 4.58 -14.11
C PHE A 86 -3.92 5.28 -12.78
N GLN A 87 -4.21 6.59 -12.78
CA GLN A 87 -4.51 7.30 -11.54
C GLN A 87 -5.77 6.75 -10.88
N ALA A 88 -6.79 6.41 -11.69
CA ALA A 88 -7.98 5.74 -11.22
C ALA A 88 -7.62 4.37 -10.60
N PHE A 89 -6.81 3.56 -11.29
CA PHE A 89 -6.34 2.27 -10.78
C PHE A 89 -5.59 2.39 -9.45
N ILE A 90 -4.62 3.31 -9.33
CA ILE A 90 -3.88 3.49 -8.07
C ILE A 90 -4.80 4.00 -6.96
N SER A 91 -5.72 4.92 -7.26
CA SER A 91 -6.69 5.43 -6.28
C SER A 91 -7.68 4.36 -5.83
N GLU A 92 -8.03 3.42 -6.71
CA GLU A 92 -8.86 2.26 -6.40
C GLU A 92 -8.09 1.24 -5.54
N LYS A 93 -6.82 0.97 -5.88
CA LYS A 93 -6.03 -0.06 -5.20
C LYS A 93 -5.40 0.38 -3.89
N LEU A 94 -5.02 1.65 -3.74
CA LEU A 94 -4.29 2.14 -2.58
C LEU A 94 -5.18 3.00 -1.69
N VAL A 95 -5.48 2.50 -0.49
CA VAL A 95 -6.33 3.19 0.47
C VAL A 95 -5.47 3.70 1.63
N PRO A 96 -5.23 5.03 1.75
CA PRO A 96 -4.48 5.57 2.88
C PRO A 96 -5.33 5.47 4.15
N VAL A 97 -4.72 4.95 5.21
CA VAL A 97 -5.33 4.85 6.54
C VAL A 97 -4.45 5.59 7.52
N VAL A 98 -5.06 6.48 8.31
CA VAL A 98 -4.33 7.19 9.37
C VAL A 98 -4.09 6.23 10.52
N GLY A 99 -2.86 6.13 10.97
CA GLY A 99 -2.56 5.38 12.19
C GLY A 99 -1.08 5.30 12.49
N ASN A 100 -0.78 4.76 13.66
CA ASN A 100 0.56 4.67 14.22
C ASN A 100 0.72 3.31 14.90
N VAL A 101 1.72 2.55 14.46
CA VAL A 101 2.01 1.21 14.99
C VAL A 101 2.39 1.19 16.48
N ARG A 102 2.73 2.36 17.06
CA ARG A 102 3.04 2.50 18.49
C ARG A 102 1.81 2.70 19.37
N GLU A 103 0.65 2.93 18.78
CA GLU A 103 -0.59 3.19 19.50
C GLU A 103 -1.43 1.90 19.60
N SER A 104 -2.24 1.81 20.66
CA SER A 104 -3.24 0.76 20.78
C SER A 104 -4.15 0.76 19.55
N ASN A 105 -4.53 -0.42 19.08
CA ASN A 105 -5.33 -0.58 17.86
C ASN A 105 -4.72 0.12 16.62
N LEU A 106 -3.39 0.26 16.57
CA LEU A 106 -2.66 0.98 15.51
C LEU A 106 -3.07 2.46 15.36
N GLY A 107 -3.71 3.06 16.37
CA GLY A 107 -4.28 4.41 16.28
C GLY A 107 -5.46 4.52 15.32
N LEU A 108 -6.12 3.38 15.01
CA LEU A 108 -7.32 3.34 14.18
C LEU A 108 -8.57 3.63 15.00
N GLU A 109 -9.52 4.35 14.40
CA GLU A 109 -10.89 4.45 14.91
C GLU A 109 -11.54 3.06 14.92
N GLU A 110 -12.44 2.80 15.88
CA GLU A 110 -13.03 1.47 16.08
C GLU A 110 -13.77 0.97 14.84
N ASP A 111 -14.57 1.84 14.19
CA ASP A 111 -15.32 1.49 12.99
C ASP A 111 -14.41 1.16 11.81
N ASP A 112 -13.33 1.94 11.63
CA ASP A 112 -12.32 1.68 10.60
C ASP A 112 -11.60 0.35 10.86
N ALA A 113 -11.21 0.10 12.10
CA ALA A 113 -10.54 -1.13 12.50
C ALA A 113 -11.45 -2.35 12.31
N ALA A 114 -12.72 -2.26 12.71
CA ALA A 114 -13.71 -3.31 12.54
C ALA A 114 -13.96 -3.62 11.05
N SER A 115 -14.17 -2.57 10.25
CA SER A 115 -14.34 -2.70 8.80
C SER A 115 -13.13 -3.38 8.15
N MET A 116 -11.91 -2.88 8.43
CA MET A 116 -10.68 -3.46 7.91
C MET A 116 -10.46 -4.90 8.37
N ALA A 117 -10.81 -5.24 9.62
CA ALA A 117 -10.66 -6.60 10.14
C ALA A 117 -11.52 -7.62 9.39
N THR A 118 -12.68 -7.22 8.85
CA THR A 118 -13.53 -8.11 8.05
C THR A 118 -12.98 -8.38 6.65
N GLU A 119 -12.10 -7.52 6.16
CA GLU A 119 -11.74 -7.47 4.75
C GLU A 119 -10.28 -7.82 4.48
N VAL A 120 -9.37 -7.38 5.35
CA VAL A 120 -7.93 -7.63 5.22
C VAL A 120 -7.66 -9.13 5.31
N ASN A 121 -6.97 -9.66 4.31
CA ASN A 121 -6.57 -11.05 4.27
C ASN A 121 -5.09 -11.26 4.62
N VAL A 122 -4.26 -10.25 4.37
CA VAL A 122 -2.80 -10.33 4.55
C VAL A 122 -2.30 -9.07 5.24
N ILE A 123 -1.54 -9.23 6.31
CA ILE A 123 -0.86 -8.11 6.98
C ILE A 123 0.63 -8.19 6.68
N ILE A 124 1.20 -7.10 6.19
CA ILE A 124 2.63 -6.95 5.96
C ILE A 124 3.14 -5.84 6.88
N HIS A 125 3.91 -6.24 7.90
CA HIS A 125 4.47 -5.31 8.86
C HIS A 125 5.93 -4.98 8.50
N SER A 126 6.14 -3.82 7.88
CA SER A 126 7.48 -3.31 7.53
C SER A 126 7.82 -1.98 8.20
N ALA A 127 6.93 -1.46 9.07
CA ALA A 127 7.21 -0.26 9.84
C ALA A 127 8.39 -0.52 10.80
N ALA A 128 9.36 0.39 10.79
CA ALA A 128 10.49 0.39 11.71
C ALA A 128 10.83 1.83 12.08
N ASN A 129 11.46 2.03 13.23
CA ASN A 129 12.18 3.27 13.48
C ASN A 129 13.54 3.20 12.79
N THR A 130 13.85 4.17 11.96
CA THR A 130 15.16 4.27 11.29
C THR A 130 16.03 5.39 11.88
N SER A 131 15.58 5.99 12.99
CA SER A 131 16.38 6.87 13.82
C SER A 131 17.40 6.03 14.59
N PHE A 132 18.69 6.27 14.33
CA PHE A 132 19.78 5.61 15.06
C PHE A 132 20.09 6.25 16.41
N ASP A 133 19.39 7.32 16.80
CA ASP A 133 19.55 8.04 18.07
C ASP A 133 18.54 7.60 19.16
N GLU A 134 18.30 6.29 19.30
CA GLU A 134 17.58 5.77 20.47
C GLU A 134 18.59 5.38 21.57
N ARG A 135 18.68 6.22 22.61
CA ARG A 135 19.33 5.91 23.89
C ARG A 135 18.30 5.89 24.99
#